data_AF-A0A537J997-F1
#
_entry.id   AF-A0A537J997-F1
#
_cell.length_a   1.000
_cell.length_b   1.000
_cell.length_c   1.000
_cell.angle_alpha   90.00
_cell.angle_beta   90.00
_cell.angle_gamma   90.00
#
_symmetry.space_group_name_H-M   'P 1'
#
loop_
_entity.id
_entity.type
_entity.pdbx_description
1 polymer ?
#
loop_
_entity_poly.entity_id
_entity_poly.type
_entity_poly.pdbx_seq_one_letter_code
_entity_poly.pdbx_strand_id
1 'polypeptide(L)'
;MTAMRMLLCALALLVAVPAAADPGDVEYQFLWSEGAYLHRVALNGMTVAGDTAISISLPIYVTKYLRDGANELEVEYTSDTRVGLSVTLETRAKGPRKDQIVRFTSVTGETNGARVTKKIPFTIQLRRQTPLRLSGADREAIAALLQTYYATLARKDGAGLAKLYAKAVEQEAQIYPEGIGLFQWVLSDSLRMIATPKFRMKPFPGAALQFSVDGQVVTVTRPDQSPLVESVPMEADSAGAQPASGAEGAQAEPGLKPTSLSFKRYDGRWYLALPFGF
;
A
#
# COMPACT_ATOMS: atom_id res chain seq x y z
N MET A 1 5.90 -51.99 -49.37
CA MET A 1 6.54 -51.33 -48.21
C MET A 1 5.51 -50.42 -47.58
N THR A 2 5.37 -50.55 -46.27
CA THR A 2 4.14 -50.49 -45.50
C THR A 2 3.68 -49.07 -45.21
N ALA A 3 2.36 -48.90 -45.31
CA ALA A 3 1.63 -47.66 -45.18
C ALA A 3 1.38 -47.25 -43.73
N MET A 4 1.14 -45.95 -43.62
CA MET A 4 0.98 -45.09 -42.48
C MET A 4 -0.48 -45.04 -41.98
N ARG A 5 -0.63 -44.77 -40.67
CA ARG A 5 -1.73 -44.05 -39.97
C ARG A 5 -2.93 -44.80 -39.36
N MET A 6 -3.28 -44.27 -38.16
CA MET A 6 -4.55 -44.33 -37.39
C MET A 6 -4.79 -45.59 -36.54
N LEU A 7 -5.29 -45.57 -35.29
CA LEU A 7 -5.82 -44.57 -34.34
C LEU A 7 -6.15 -45.34 -33.03
N LEU A 8 -6.48 -44.63 -31.92
CA LEU A 8 -7.09 -45.10 -30.66
C LEU A 8 -6.19 -45.88 -29.67
N CYS A 9 -6.36 -45.85 -28.35
CA CYS A 9 -7.02 -44.99 -27.36
C CYS A 9 -6.73 -45.74 -26.04
N ALA A 10 -6.00 -45.16 -25.08
CA ALA A 10 -6.03 -45.64 -23.71
C ALA A 10 -5.77 -44.49 -22.73
N LEU A 11 -6.89 -44.10 -22.13
CA LEU A 11 -7.09 -43.13 -21.07
C LEU A 11 -6.48 -43.64 -19.76
N ALA A 12 -5.59 -42.88 -19.11
CA ALA A 12 -5.33 -43.04 -17.68
C ALA A 12 -4.75 -41.76 -17.06
N LEU A 13 -5.64 -41.05 -16.34
CA LEU A 13 -5.40 -40.13 -15.22
C LEU A 13 -4.30 -39.07 -15.38
N LEU A 14 -4.67 -37.97 -16.04
CA LEU A 14 -4.23 -36.66 -15.58
C LEU A 14 -4.98 -36.37 -14.27
N VAL A 15 -4.26 -36.38 -13.16
CA VAL A 15 -4.62 -35.53 -12.02
C VAL A 15 -4.68 -34.12 -12.58
N ALA A 16 -5.88 -33.58 -12.73
CA ALA A 16 -6.06 -32.17 -12.95
C ALA A 16 -5.54 -31.48 -11.69
N VAL A 17 -4.25 -31.12 -11.71
CA VAL A 17 -3.76 -30.02 -10.88
C VAL A 17 -4.70 -28.87 -11.23
N PRO A 18 -5.45 -28.31 -10.26
CA PRO A 18 -6.26 -27.14 -10.57
C PRO A 18 -5.31 -26.13 -11.18
N ALA A 19 -5.58 -25.74 -12.43
CA ALA A 19 -4.88 -24.65 -13.08
C ALA A 19 -4.94 -23.50 -12.08
N ALA A 20 -3.76 -23.03 -11.65
CA ALA A 20 -3.67 -21.86 -10.79
C ALA A 20 -4.48 -20.77 -11.49
N ALA A 21 -5.51 -20.25 -10.80
CA ALA A 21 -6.30 -19.15 -11.29
C ALA A 21 -5.34 -18.08 -11.81
N ASP A 22 -5.54 -17.67 -13.05
CA ASP A 22 -4.77 -16.59 -13.67
C ASP A 22 -4.75 -15.41 -12.68
N PRO A 23 -3.59 -14.90 -12.23
CA PRO A 23 -3.50 -13.85 -11.21
C PRO A 23 -4.11 -12.49 -11.65
N GLY A 24 -4.81 -12.45 -12.78
CA GLY A 24 -5.47 -11.28 -13.35
C GLY A 24 -6.79 -10.87 -12.67
N ASP A 25 -7.44 -11.76 -11.92
CA ASP A 25 -8.80 -11.56 -11.39
C ASP A 25 -8.85 -11.18 -9.89
N VAL A 26 -7.78 -10.57 -9.37
CA VAL A 26 -7.80 -10.04 -8.01
C VAL A 26 -8.49 -8.69 -7.99
N GLU A 27 -9.51 -8.61 -7.14
CA GLU A 27 -10.23 -7.38 -6.83
C GLU A 27 -9.76 -6.79 -5.50
N TYR A 28 -9.62 -5.47 -5.47
CA TYR A 28 -9.22 -4.68 -4.32
C TYR A 28 -10.30 -3.65 -4.01
N GLN A 29 -10.54 -3.37 -2.75
CA GLN A 29 -11.57 -2.44 -2.32
C GLN A 29 -10.94 -1.19 -1.76
N PHE A 30 -11.44 -0.05 -2.22
CA PHE A 30 -10.98 1.26 -1.85
C PHE A 30 -12.13 2.09 -1.31
N LEU A 31 -11.82 2.89 -0.29
CA LEU A 31 -12.72 3.86 0.29
C LEU A 31 -12.19 5.26 0.04
N TRP A 32 -13.03 6.13 -0.49
CA TRP A 32 -12.70 7.55 -0.65
C TRP A 32 -13.88 8.41 -0.22
N SER A 33 -13.58 9.66 0.09
CA SER A 33 -14.60 10.63 0.48
C SER A 33 -14.36 11.97 -0.19
N GLU A 34 -15.45 12.66 -0.47
CA GLU A 34 -15.47 14.01 -1.02
C GLU A 34 -16.40 14.89 -0.19
N GLY A 35 -16.05 16.16 -0.02
CA GLY A 35 -16.95 17.18 0.49
C GLY A 35 -16.76 17.54 1.98
N ALA A 36 -17.86 17.49 2.74
CA ALA A 36 -17.96 18.07 4.09
C ALA A 36 -17.19 17.30 5.19
N TYR A 37 -17.22 17.82 6.42
CA TYR A 37 -16.43 17.34 7.55
C TYR A 37 -16.79 15.90 7.97
N LEU A 38 -15.86 14.99 7.72
CA LEU A 38 -15.91 13.59 8.10
C LEU A 38 -15.11 13.37 9.39
N HIS A 39 -15.79 12.87 10.43
CA HIS A 39 -15.15 12.58 11.72
C HIS A 39 -14.58 11.17 11.73
N ARG A 40 -15.34 10.17 11.28
CA ARG A 40 -14.89 8.78 11.30
C ARG A 40 -15.59 7.95 10.25
N VAL A 41 -14.84 7.02 9.68
CA VAL A 41 -15.37 5.93 8.86
C VAL A 41 -14.94 4.62 9.48
N ALA A 42 -15.88 3.69 9.63
CA ALA A 42 -15.61 2.33 10.04
C ALA A 42 -16.27 1.32 9.12
N LEU A 43 -15.60 0.19 8.93
CA LEU A 43 -16.12 -0.97 8.23
C LEU A 43 -16.20 -2.13 9.22
N ASN A 44 -17.41 -2.70 9.38
CA ASN A 44 -17.67 -3.79 10.31
C ASN A 44 -17.19 -3.46 11.75
N GLY A 45 -17.39 -2.21 12.20
CA GLY A 45 -16.97 -1.72 13.52
C GLY A 45 -15.48 -1.34 13.63
N MET A 46 -14.65 -1.64 12.64
CA MET A 46 -13.24 -1.26 12.62
C MET A 46 -13.04 0.10 11.97
N THR A 47 -12.44 1.06 12.70
CA THR A 47 -12.12 2.38 12.16
C THR A 47 -11.10 2.29 11.03
N VAL A 48 -11.43 2.86 9.88
CA VAL A 48 -10.54 2.94 8.70
C VAL A 48 -10.04 4.36 8.43
N ALA A 49 -10.74 5.38 8.91
CA ALA A 49 -10.35 6.79 8.88
C ALA A 49 -10.94 7.53 10.09
N GLY A 50 -10.24 8.51 10.66
CA GLY A 50 -10.68 9.24 11.87
C GLY A 50 -10.14 10.66 12.01
N ASP A 51 -10.90 11.52 12.72
CA ASP A 51 -10.77 12.89 13.28
C ASP A 51 -9.88 13.95 12.58
N THR A 52 -9.29 13.64 11.42
CA THR A 52 -8.33 14.50 10.73
C THR A 52 -8.62 14.69 9.24
N ALA A 53 -9.63 14.03 8.68
CA ALA A 53 -9.91 14.06 7.25
C ALA A 53 -11.19 14.84 6.94
N ILE A 54 -11.07 16.13 6.58
CA ILE A 54 -12.18 16.87 5.94
C ILE A 54 -12.48 16.26 4.56
N SER A 55 -11.46 15.72 3.91
CA SER A 55 -11.55 14.98 2.65
C SER A 55 -10.46 13.91 2.63
N ILE A 56 -10.79 12.70 2.19
CA ILE A 56 -9.80 11.66 1.92
C ILE A 56 -9.26 11.94 0.51
N SER A 57 -8.15 12.68 0.45
CA SER A 57 -7.50 13.07 -0.81
C SER A 57 -6.97 11.88 -1.62
N LEU A 58 -6.82 10.72 -0.98
CA LEU A 58 -6.29 9.50 -1.57
C LEU A 58 -7.13 8.29 -1.15
N PRO A 59 -7.66 7.50 -2.10
CA PRO A 59 -8.41 6.28 -1.79
C PRO A 59 -7.68 5.37 -0.79
N ILE A 60 -8.35 5.04 0.31
CA ILE A 60 -7.82 4.15 1.36
C ILE A 60 -8.09 2.72 0.95
N TYR A 61 -7.06 1.88 0.97
CA TYR A 61 -7.23 0.44 0.79
C TYR A 61 -7.95 -0.18 2.00
N VAL A 62 -9.05 -0.89 1.75
CA VAL A 62 -9.92 -1.41 2.81
C VAL A 62 -10.32 -2.88 2.68
N THR A 63 -9.78 -3.63 1.72
CA THR A 63 -10.13 -5.06 1.53
C THR A 63 -10.04 -5.88 2.82
N LYS A 64 -9.01 -5.64 3.66
CA LYS A 64 -8.83 -6.37 4.92
C LYS A 64 -9.92 -6.13 5.98
N TYR A 65 -10.69 -5.06 5.86
CA TYR A 65 -11.79 -4.76 6.78
C TYR A 65 -13.12 -5.36 6.34
N LEU A 66 -13.16 -5.97 5.15
CA LEU A 66 -14.35 -6.55 4.55
C LEU A 66 -14.40 -8.06 4.78
N ARG A 67 -15.63 -8.57 4.87
CA ARG A 67 -15.92 -10.01 4.88
C ARG A 67 -16.76 -10.37 3.67
N ASP A 68 -16.70 -11.64 3.28
CA ASP A 68 -17.59 -12.14 2.24
C ASP A 68 -19.04 -12.15 2.74
N GLY A 69 -19.98 -11.69 1.91
CA GLY A 69 -21.38 -11.52 2.28
C GLY A 69 -21.69 -10.16 2.90
N ALA A 70 -22.43 -10.15 4.02
CA ALA A 70 -23.00 -8.95 4.61
C ALA A 70 -21.97 -8.12 5.39
N ASN A 71 -21.88 -6.83 5.11
CA ASN A 71 -20.98 -5.86 5.73
C ASN A 71 -21.77 -4.61 6.18
N GLU A 72 -21.15 -3.79 7.03
CA GLU A 72 -21.69 -2.50 7.45
C GLU A 72 -20.64 -1.40 7.27
N LEU A 73 -21.04 -0.30 6.62
CA LEU A 73 -20.30 0.95 6.55
C LEU A 73 -20.89 1.91 7.60
N GLU A 74 -20.05 2.36 8.53
CA GLU A 74 -20.43 3.36 9.52
C GLU A 74 -19.73 4.68 9.20
N VAL A 75 -20.50 5.76 9.08
CA VAL A 75 -20.01 7.11 8.77
C VAL A 75 -20.45 8.06 9.88
N GLU A 76 -19.49 8.68 10.53
CA GLU A 76 -19.67 9.72 11.53
C GLU A 76 -19.27 11.07 10.93
N TYR A 77 -20.20 12.02 10.87
CA TYR A 77 -20.00 13.27 10.14
C TYR A 77 -20.81 14.42 10.75
N THR A 78 -20.44 15.64 10.37
CA THR A 78 -21.26 16.84 10.56
C THR A 78 -21.48 17.47 9.18
N SER A 79 -22.74 17.58 8.76
CA SER A 79 -23.09 18.14 7.45
C SER A 79 -22.73 19.62 7.37
N ASP A 80 -22.08 20.03 6.28
CA ASP A 80 -21.88 21.43 5.96
C ASP A 80 -23.14 22.02 5.29
N THR A 81 -23.34 23.33 5.39
CA THR A 81 -24.52 24.02 4.82
C THR A 81 -24.40 24.31 3.33
N ARG A 82 -23.19 24.20 2.76
CA ARG A 82 -22.85 24.54 1.38
C ARG A 82 -22.39 23.32 0.59
N VAL A 83 -21.73 22.36 1.23
CA VAL A 83 -21.13 21.19 0.60
C VAL A 83 -21.71 19.89 1.20
N GLY A 84 -22.10 18.93 0.35
CA GLY A 84 -22.50 17.60 0.81
C GLY A 84 -21.28 16.69 1.02
N LEU A 85 -21.36 15.71 1.91
CA LEU A 85 -20.38 14.64 2.06
C LEU A 85 -20.79 13.46 1.18
N SER A 86 -19.84 12.87 0.47
CA SER A 86 -19.98 11.57 -0.20
C SER A 86 -18.90 10.63 0.32
N VAL A 87 -19.27 9.42 0.72
CA VAL A 87 -18.33 8.33 1.06
C VAL A 87 -18.63 7.17 0.14
N THR A 88 -17.64 6.75 -0.64
CA THR A 88 -17.80 5.72 -1.66
C THR A 88 -16.86 4.57 -1.37
N LEU A 89 -17.40 3.35 -1.35
CA LEU A 89 -16.65 2.10 -1.38
C LEU A 89 -16.72 1.53 -2.79
N GLU A 90 -15.58 1.23 -3.38
CA GLU A 90 -15.48 0.73 -4.75
C GLU A 90 -14.54 -0.48 -4.85
N THR A 91 -14.86 -1.39 -5.76
CA THR A 91 -13.97 -2.45 -6.23
C THR A 91 -13.15 -1.96 -7.41
N ARG A 92 -11.86 -2.26 -7.39
CA ARG A 92 -10.93 -2.08 -8.50
C ARG A 92 -10.26 -3.40 -8.83
N ALA A 93 -10.06 -3.66 -10.11
CA ALA A 93 -9.22 -4.74 -10.60
C ALA A 93 -8.15 -4.15 -11.52
N LYS A 94 -7.25 -4.98 -12.07
CA LYS A 94 -6.32 -4.50 -13.10
C LYS A 94 -7.10 -3.92 -14.29
N GLY A 95 -6.81 -2.66 -14.63
CA GLY A 95 -7.45 -1.96 -15.75
C GLY A 95 -8.37 -0.83 -15.29
N PRO A 96 -9.11 -0.19 -16.22
CA PRO A 96 -9.86 1.03 -15.92
C PRO A 96 -11.15 0.79 -15.11
N ARG A 97 -11.49 -0.46 -14.81
CA ARG A 97 -12.78 -0.82 -14.21
C ARG A 97 -12.79 -0.46 -12.73
N LYS A 98 -13.74 0.40 -12.36
CA LYS A 98 -14.10 0.73 -10.97
C LYS A 98 -15.59 0.46 -10.80
N ASP A 99 -15.93 -0.44 -9.90
CA ASP A 99 -17.32 -0.80 -9.62
C ASP A 99 -17.70 -0.27 -8.23
N GLN A 100 -18.70 0.60 -8.14
CA GLN A 100 -19.20 1.09 -6.86
C GLN A 100 -19.93 -0.03 -6.11
N ILE A 101 -19.53 -0.29 -4.86
CA ILE A 101 -20.17 -1.27 -3.96
C ILE A 101 -21.28 -0.59 -3.16
N VAL A 102 -20.93 0.49 -2.46
CA VAL A 102 -21.86 1.27 -1.64
C VAL A 102 -21.43 2.73 -1.66
N ARG A 103 -22.42 3.62 -1.63
CA ARG A 103 -22.22 5.05 -1.53
C ARG A 103 -23.15 5.63 -0.48
N PHE A 104 -22.57 6.38 0.44
CA PHE A 104 -23.29 7.25 1.37
C PHE A 104 -23.19 8.69 0.87
N THR A 105 -24.30 9.42 0.90
CA THR A 105 -24.34 10.86 0.62
C THR A 105 -25.11 11.58 1.70
N SER A 106 -24.55 12.66 2.24
CA SER A 106 -25.24 13.53 3.19
C SER A 106 -26.01 14.64 2.47
N VAL A 107 -27.17 15.01 3.00
CA VAL A 107 -27.85 16.24 2.58
C VAL A 107 -27.19 17.44 3.26
N THR A 108 -27.08 18.58 2.57
CA THR A 108 -26.50 19.80 3.15
C THR A 108 -27.32 20.26 4.34
N GLY A 109 -26.63 20.63 5.43
CA GLY A 109 -27.25 21.12 6.67
C GLY A 109 -28.08 20.11 7.46
N GLU A 110 -28.21 18.84 7.03
CA GLU A 110 -29.14 17.88 7.65
C GLU A 110 -28.85 17.57 9.13
N THR A 111 -27.61 17.75 9.56
CA THR A 111 -27.20 17.50 10.95
C THR A 111 -27.40 18.72 11.86
N ASN A 112 -27.73 19.89 11.30
CA ASN A 112 -27.85 21.16 12.05
C ASN A 112 -26.63 21.45 12.95
N GLY A 113 -25.42 21.08 12.51
CA GLY A 113 -24.17 21.25 13.26
C GLY A 113 -23.89 20.16 14.31
N ALA A 114 -24.77 19.18 14.47
CA ALA A 114 -24.54 18.04 15.35
C ALA A 114 -23.63 16.98 14.70
N ARG A 115 -22.94 16.20 15.53
CA ARG A 115 -22.22 15.00 15.10
C ARG A 115 -23.22 13.85 14.99
N VAL A 116 -23.33 13.24 13.81
CA VAL A 116 -24.30 12.18 13.53
C VAL A 116 -23.57 10.95 12.98
N THR A 117 -24.04 9.76 13.39
CA THR A 117 -23.56 8.47 12.87
C THR A 117 -24.64 7.82 12.02
N LYS A 118 -24.27 7.36 10.82
CA LYS A 118 -25.11 6.57 9.93
C LYS A 118 -24.46 5.21 9.67
N LYS A 119 -25.27 4.16 9.74
CA LYS A 119 -24.87 2.77 9.42
C LYS A 119 -25.56 2.36 8.13
N ILE A 120 -24.78 1.93 7.15
CA ILE A 120 -25.23 1.52 5.83
C ILE A 120 -24.87 0.04 5.64
N PRO A 121 -25.85 -0.88 5.70
CA PRO A 121 -25.59 -2.28 5.39
C PRO A 121 -25.39 -2.46 3.89
N PHE A 122 -24.47 -3.35 3.50
CA PHE A 122 -24.25 -3.73 2.11
C PHE A 122 -23.79 -5.20 2.02
N THR A 123 -23.88 -5.79 0.83
CA THR A 123 -23.41 -7.16 0.59
C THR A 123 -22.40 -7.15 -0.55
N ILE A 124 -21.32 -7.90 -0.41
CA ILE A 124 -20.28 -8.05 -1.43
C ILE A 124 -19.85 -9.51 -1.51
N GLN A 125 -19.57 -9.98 -2.72
CA GLN A 125 -18.90 -11.26 -2.95
C GLN A 125 -17.41 -10.98 -3.14
N LEU A 126 -16.58 -11.35 -2.17
CA LEU A 126 -15.15 -11.10 -2.25
C LEU A 126 -14.46 -12.22 -3.02
N ARG A 127 -13.79 -11.88 -4.12
CA ARG A 127 -12.81 -12.76 -4.76
C ARG A 127 -11.56 -12.86 -3.88
N ARG A 128 -11.57 -13.80 -2.93
CA ARG A 128 -10.47 -13.94 -1.97
C ARG A 128 -9.19 -14.40 -2.65
N GLN A 129 -8.10 -13.70 -2.36
CA GLN A 129 -6.76 -14.19 -2.67
C GLN A 129 -6.42 -15.37 -1.77
N THR A 130 -5.69 -16.34 -2.31
CA THR A 130 -5.12 -17.42 -1.53
C THR A 130 -4.19 -16.84 -0.45
N PRO A 131 -4.38 -17.17 0.84
CA PRO A 131 -3.52 -16.66 1.91
C PRO A 131 -2.04 -16.95 1.63
N LEU A 132 -1.22 -15.91 1.69
CA LEU A 132 0.21 -16.03 1.45
C LEU A 132 0.89 -16.70 2.66
N ARG A 133 1.65 -17.77 2.39
CA ARG A 133 2.53 -18.42 3.38
C ARG A 133 3.97 -18.30 2.94
N LEU A 134 4.83 -17.79 3.84
CA LEU A 134 6.25 -17.60 3.55
C LEU A 134 7.04 -18.87 3.84
N SER A 135 7.69 -19.40 2.81
CA SER A 135 8.72 -20.42 2.94
C SER A 135 10.05 -19.84 3.47
N GLY A 136 11.01 -20.70 3.81
CA GLY A 136 12.38 -20.27 4.13
C GLY A 136 13.04 -19.52 2.97
N ALA A 137 12.89 -20.05 1.75
CA ALA A 137 13.40 -19.43 0.53
C ALA A 137 12.80 -18.04 0.27
N ASP A 138 11.51 -17.83 0.61
CA ASP A 138 10.88 -16.51 0.50
C ASP A 138 11.51 -15.48 1.43
N ARG A 139 11.76 -15.89 2.69
CA ARG A 139 12.39 -15.03 3.69
C ARG A 139 13.83 -14.67 3.28
N GLU A 140 14.58 -15.63 2.75
CA GLU A 140 15.92 -15.41 2.21
C GLU A 140 15.91 -14.46 1.01
N ALA A 141 14.98 -14.64 0.07
CA ALA A 141 14.83 -13.76 -1.09
C ALA A 141 14.49 -12.32 -0.68
N ILE A 142 13.58 -12.14 0.28
CA ILE A 142 13.22 -10.83 0.82
C ILE A 142 14.41 -10.19 1.56
N ALA A 143 15.14 -10.96 2.37
CA ALA A 143 16.34 -10.48 3.05
C ALA A 143 17.44 -10.04 2.07
N ALA A 144 17.62 -10.77 0.96
CA ALA A 144 18.54 -10.39 -0.11
C ALA A 144 18.11 -9.10 -0.83
N LEU A 145 16.81 -8.88 -1.03
CA LEU A 145 16.29 -7.61 -1.56
C LEU A 145 16.52 -6.45 -0.60
N LEU A 146 16.37 -6.65 0.71
CA LEU A 146 16.69 -5.64 1.73
C LEU A 146 18.18 -5.25 1.68
N GLN A 147 19.08 -6.25 1.55
CA GLN A 147 20.51 -5.98 1.38
C GLN A 147 20.80 -5.25 0.07
N THR A 148 20.10 -5.59 -1.01
CA THR A 148 20.21 -4.91 -2.31
C THR A 148 19.77 -3.45 -2.18
N TYR A 149 18.63 -3.19 -1.52
CA TYR A 149 18.14 -1.85 -1.23
C TYR A 149 19.18 -1.03 -0.44
N TYR A 150 19.74 -1.58 0.63
CA TYR A 150 20.81 -0.95 1.39
C TYR A 150 22.03 -0.65 0.50
N ALA A 151 22.52 -1.62 -0.27
CA ALA A 151 23.71 -1.45 -1.10
C ALA A 151 23.51 -0.37 -2.19
N THR A 152 22.30 -0.27 -2.74
CA THR A 152 21.91 0.78 -3.68
C THR A 152 21.95 2.16 -3.04
N LEU A 153 21.41 2.31 -1.82
CA LEU A 153 21.50 3.56 -1.06
C LEU A 153 22.95 3.92 -0.71
N ALA A 154 23.75 2.95 -0.24
CA ALA A 154 25.14 3.17 0.15
C ALA A 154 26.01 3.62 -1.03
N ARG A 155 25.73 3.11 -2.24
CA ARG A 155 26.38 3.52 -3.49
C ARG A 155 25.84 4.82 -4.09
N LYS A 156 24.78 5.40 -3.50
CA LYS A 156 24.05 6.55 -4.05
C LYS A 156 23.52 6.30 -5.46
N ASP A 157 23.17 5.05 -5.75
CA ASP A 157 22.71 4.62 -7.07
C ASP A 157 21.21 4.92 -7.23
N GLY A 158 20.90 6.14 -7.66
CA GLY A 158 19.51 6.57 -7.86
C GLY A 158 18.77 5.79 -8.95
N ALA A 159 19.46 5.41 -10.03
CA ALA A 159 18.87 4.59 -11.09
C ALA A 159 18.53 3.18 -10.58
N GLY A 160 19.45 2.58 -9.81
CA GLY A 160 19.19 1.33 -9.11
C GLY A 160 18.03 1.43 -8.13
N LEU A 161 17.91 2.53 -7.38
CA LEU A 161 16.83 2.74 -6.41
C LEU A 161 15.47 2.79 -7.10
N ALA A 162 15.36 3.56 -8.19
CA ALA A 162 14.13 3.62 -8.99
C ALA A 162 13.79 2.25 -9.59
N LYS A 163 14.79 1.49 -10.06
CA LYS A 163 14.60 0.15 -10.61
C LYS A 163 14.06 -0.85 -9.60
N LEU A 164 14.41 -0.74 -8.32
CA LEU A 164 13.89 -1.63 -7.27
C LEU A 164 12.36 -1.52 -7.11
N TYR A 165 11.78 -0.35 -7.38
CA TYR A 165 10.34 -0.09 -7.28
C TYR A 165 9.62 -0.16 -8.64
N ALA A 166 10.33 -0.17 -9.76
CA ALA A 166 9.74 -0.04 -11.10
C ALA A 166 8.62 -1.06 -11.37
N LYS A 167 8.79 -2.31 -10.92
CA LYS A 167 7.77 -3.34 -11.10
C LYS A 167 6.51 -3.08 -10.25
N ALA A 168 6.67 -2.62 -9.01
CA ALA A 168 5.55 -2.24 -8.17
C ALA A 168 4.80 -1.04 -8.75
N VAL A 169 5.53 -0.02 -9.23
CA VAL A 169 4.92 1.14 -9.91
C VAL A 169 4.11 0.70 -11.14
N GLU A 170 4.68 -0.14 -12.01
CA GLU A 170 3.99 -0.66 -13.19
C GLU A 170 2.69 -1.39 -12.83
N GLN A 171 2.75 -2.31 -11.85
CA GLN A 171 1.62 -3.16 -11.50
C GLN A 171 0.54 -2.40 -10.72
N GLU A 172 0.94 -1.56 -9.77
CA GLU A 172 0.00 -0.81 -8.92
C GLU A 172 -0.64 0.36 -9.68
N ALA A 173 0.02 0.96 -10.68
CA ALA A 173 -0.57 2.01 -11.52
C ALA A 173 -1.86 1.57 -12.23
N GLN A 174 -2.03 0.27 -12.47
CA GLN A 174 -3.22 -0.29 -13.11
C GLN A 174 -4.43 -0.40 -12.18
N ILE A 175 -4.25 -0.19 -10.87
CA ILE A 175 -5.27 -0.39 -9.83
C ILE A 175 -5.41 0.90 -8.98
N TYR A 176 -4.29 1.52 -8.64
CA TYR A 176 -4.21 2.69 -7.77
C TYR A 176 -3.28 3.78 -8.32
N PRO A 177 -3.61 4.38 -9.47
CA PRO A 177 -2.80 5.44 -10.08
C PRO A 177 -2.61 6.66 -9.17
N GLU A 178 -3.57 6.96 -8.30
CA GLU A 178 -3.50 8.09 -7.36
C GLU A 178 -2.34 7.94 -6.36
N GLY A 179 -2.12 6.72 -5.86
CA GLY A 179 -0.99 6.40 -4.98
C GLY A 179 0.38 6.48 -5.66
N ILE A 180 0.43 6.28 -6.97
CA ILE A 180 1.68 6.40 -7.75
C ILE A 180 2.19 7.83 -7.74
N GLY A 181 1.31 8.83 -7.87
CA GLY A 181 1.71 10.24 -7.81
C GLY A 181 2.38 10.60 -6.47
N LEU A 182 1.78 10.18 -5.35
CA LEU A 182 2.36 10.36 -4.02
C LEU A 182 3.70 9.62 -3.89
N PHE A 183 3.76 8.36 -4.34
CA PHE A 183 5.00 7.59 -4.29
C PHE A 183 6.12 8.23 -5.10
N GLN A 184 5.83 8.72 -6.31
CA GLN A 184 6.83 9.39 -7.15
C GLN A 184 7.39 10.65 -6.47
N TRP A 185 6.57 11.38 -5.72
CA TRP A 185 7.03 12.51 -4.91
C TRP A 185 7.98 12.07 -3.79
N VAL A 186 7.60 11.03 -3.01
CA VAL A 186 8.46 10.47 -1.93
C VAL A 186 9.76 9.89 -2.49
N LEU A 187 9.70 9.19 -3.62
CA LEU A 187 10.88 8.65 -4.30
C LEU A 187 11.77 9.78 -4.80
N SER A 188 11.20 10.85 -5.36
CA SER A 188 11.96 12.02 -5.81
C SER A 188 12.71 12.69 -4.65
N ASP A 189 12.08 12.82 -3.49
CA ASP A 189 12.73 13.34 -2.29
C ASP A 189 13.89 12.42 -1.83
N SER A 190 13.64 11.11 -1.81
CA SER A 190 14.69 10.12 -1.53
C SER A 190 15.86 10.19 -2.51
N LEU A 191 15.59 10.39 -3.81
CA LEU A 191 16.60 10.52 -4.85
C LEU A 191 17.44 11.80 -4.68
N ARG A 192 16.80 12.92 -4.31
CA ARG A 192 17.53 14.16 -3.98
C ARG A 192 18.41 13.97 -2.75
N MET A 193 17.89 13.33 -1.71
CA MET A 193 18.62 13.05 -0.49
C MET A 193 19.89 12.22 -0.74
N ILE A 194 19.79 11.11 -1.47
CA ILE A 194 20.97 10.27 -1.74
C ILE A 194 22.01 10.97 -2.63
N ALA A 195 21.59 11.90 -3.48
CA ALA A 195 22.48 12.68 -4.34
C ALA A 195 23.33 13.69 -3.54
N THR A 196 22.89 14.08 -2.34
CA THR A 196 23.62 14.99 -1.45
C THR A 196 25.01 14.43 -1.11
N PRO A 197 26.11 15.21 -1.24
CA PRO A 197 27.46 14.74 -0.94
C PRO A 197 27.63 14.22 0.50
N LYS A 198 26.99 14.90 1.46
CA LYS A 198 26.98 14.55 2.90
C LYS A 198 26.22 13.25 3.22
N PHE A 199 25.35 12.78 2.34
CA PHE A 199 24.61 11.54 2.57
C PHE A 199 25.57 10.35 2.68
N ARG A 200 25.48 9.60 3.78
CA ARG A 200 26.25 8.38 4.03
C ARG A 200 25.40 7.40 4.80
N MET A 201 25.43 6.13 4.41
CA MET A 201 24.77 5.06 5.18
C MET A 201 25.63 4.65 6.37
N LYS A 202 25.02 4.38 7.51
CA LYS A 202 25.65 3.60 8.59
C LYS A 202 25.77 2.14 8.14
N PRO A 203 26.69 1.34 8.75
CA PRO A 203 26.81 -0.08 8.42
C PRO A 203 25.47 -0.81 8.50
N PHE A 204 25.23 -1.72 7.56
CA PHE A 204 24.00 -2.52 7.53
C PHE A 204 23.88 -3.33 8.83
N PRO A 205 22.80 -3.17 9.61
CA PRO A 205 22.71 -3.87 10.88
C PRO A 205 22.33 -5.33 10.61
N GLY A 206 23.17 -6.27 11.04
CA GLY A 206 22.96 -7.72 10.90
C GLY A 206 21.93 -8.29 11.87
N ALA A 207 20.84 -7.58 12.13
CA ALA A 207 19.83 -7.95 13.12
C ALA A 207 18.77 -8.91 12.58
N ALA A 208 18.09 -9.60 13.50
CA ALA A 208 16.97 -10.47 13.18
C ALA A 208 15.81 -9.69 12.52
N LEU A 209 15.20 -10.29 11.50
CA LEU A 209 14.06 -9.74 10.78
C LEU A 209 12.76 -10.39 11.24
N GLN A 210 11.72 -9.58 11.40
CA GLN A 210 10.35 -10.02 11.60
C GLN A 210 9.55 -9.79 10.31
N PHE A 211 8.71 -10.76 9.96
CA PHE A 211 7.92 -10.75 8.73
C PHE A 211 6.45 -10.81 9.12
N SER A 212 5.70 -9.75 8.80
CA SER A 212 4.25 -9.71 8.91
C SER A 212 3.64 -9.86 7.53
N VAL A 213 2.56 -10.64 7.42
CA VAL A 213 1.84 -10.85 6.16
C VAL A 213 0.48 -10.18 6.27
N ASP A 214 0.21 -9.21 5.40
CA ASP A 214 -1.11 -8.58 5.22
C ASP A 214 -1.55 -8.81 3.76
N GLY A 215 -2.52 -9.70 3.56
CA GLY A 215 -2.92 -10.15 2.23
C GLY A 215 -1.77 -10.79 1.45
N GLN A 216 -1.33 -10.14 0.36
CA GLN A 216 -0.17 -10.55 -0.46
C GLN A 216 1.08 -9.70 -0.20
N VAL A 217 1.00 -8.75 0.72
CA VAL A 217 2.11 -7.88 1.09
C VAL A 217 2.80 -8.46 2.33
N VAL A 218 4.12 -8.49 2.28
CA VAL A 218 4.98 -8.84 3.41
C VAL A 218 5.65 -7.57 3.91
N THR A 219 5.36 -7.18 5.14
CA THR A 219 6.08 -6.10 5.81
C THR A 219 7.19 -6.69 6.65
N VAL A 220 8.42 -6.24 6.38
CA VAL A 220 9.59 -6.57 7.19
C VAL A 220 9.81 -5.46 8.19
N THR A 221 10.02 -5.85 9.44
CA THR A 221 10.42 -4.98 10.55
C THR A 221 11.53 -5.65 11.35
N ARG A 222 12.03 -4.96 12.38
CA ARG A 222 12.80 -5.58 13.44
C ARG A 222 11.95 -5.81 14.68
N PRO A 223 12.25 -6.84 15.50
CA PRO A 223 11.55 -7.08 16.75
C PRO A 223 11.57 -5.89 17.72
N ASP A 224 12.67 -5.13 17.72
CA ASP A 224 12.86 -3.93 18.57
C ASP A 224 12.33 -2.64 17.93
N GLN A 225 11.72 -2.73 16.74
CA GLN A 225 11.27 -1.60 15.92
C GLN A 225 12.36 -0.60 15.54
N SER A 226 13.65 -0.98 15.68
CA SER A 226 14.75 -0.14 15.23
C SER A 226 14.79 -0.01 13.69
N PRO A 227 15.42 1.05 13.15
CA PRO A 227 15.49 1.26 11.70
C PRO A 227 16.15 0.10 10.95
N LEU A 228 15.51 -0.40 9.88
CA LEU A 228 16.04 -1.45 9.00
C LEU A 228 17.34 -1.03 8.31
N VAL A 229 17.42 0.24 7.94
CA VAL A 229 18.63 0.91 7.46
C VAL A 229 18.69 2.30 8.07
N GLU A 230 19.88 2.85 8.23
CA GLU A 230 20.06 4.17 8.82
C GLU A 230 21.15 4.95 8.07
N SER A 231 20.91 6.22 7.77
CA SER A 231 21.96 7.15 7.34
C SER A 231 22.60 7.87 8.52
N VAL A 232 23.84 8.32 8.33
CA VAL A 232 24.46 9.34 9.16
C VAL A 232 23.58 10.60 9.06
N PRO A 233 23.35 11.32 10.17
CA PRO A 233 22.66 12.59 10.12
C PRO A 233 23.36 13.57 9.17
N MET A 234 22.60 14.28 8.36
CA MET A 234 23.15 15.34 7.52
C MET A 234 22.93 16.66 8.25
N GLU A 235 24.02 17.40 8.53
CA GLU A 235 23.89 18.76 9.06
C GLU A 235 23.04 19.60 8.10
N ALA A 236 22.04 20.31 8.63
CA ALA A 236 21.24 21.24 7.86
C ALA A 236 22.16 22.32 7.28
N ASP A 237 22.15 22.49 5.95
CA ASP A 237 22.83 23.61 5.32
C ASP A 237 22.16 24.90 5.80
N SER A 238 22.78 25.56 6.76
CA SER A 238 22.35 26.83 7.34
C SER A 238 22.63 27.96 6.36
N ALA A 239 21.98 27.94 5.19
CA ALA A 239 22.11 28.98 4.18
C ALA A 239 20.71 29.42 3.72
N GLY A 240 20.10 30.33 4.48
CA GLY A 240 19.12 31.27 3.93
C GLY A 240 17.71 31.34 4.54
N ALA A 241 17.39 30.61 5.61
CA ALA A 241 16.10 30.78 6.30
C ALA A 241 16.27 31.60 7.58
N GLN A 242 15.88 32.87 7.55
CA GLN A 242 15.63 33.64 8.78
C GLN A 242 14.55 32.92 9.61
N PRO A 243 14.76 32.72 10.92
CA PRO A 243 13.78 32.05 11.76
C PRO A 243 12.60 32.99 12.02
N ALA A 244 11.42 32.61 11.53
CA ALA A 244 10.18 33.08 12.11
C ALA A 244 10.00 32.38 13.46
N SER A 245 10.29 33.11 14.53
CA SER A 245 9.79 32.96 15.91
C SER A 245 9.64 31.54 16.49
N GLY A 246 10.49 31.25 17.47
CA GLY A 246 10.06 30.71 18.76
C GLY A 246 9.43 29.32 18.77
N ALA A 247 10.24 28.28 18.59
CA ALA A 247 10.01 26.98 19.20
C ALA A 247 11.37 26.32 19.47
N GLU A 248 11.73 26.20 20.75
CA GLU A 248 12.77 25.27 21.18
C GLU A 248 12.32 23.85 20.85
N GLY A 249 12.92 23.29 19.80
CA GLY A 249 12.80 21.90 19.44
C GLY A 249 13.94 21.63 18.48
N ALA A 250 14.89 20.78 18.90
CA ALA A 250 16.02 20.38 18.07
C ALA A 250 15.51 20.03 16.66
N GLN A 251 15.92 20.79 15.64
CA GLN A 251 15.65 20.44 14.26
C GLN A 251 16.24 19.05 14.05
N ALA A 252 15.38 18.04 13.89
CA ALA A 252 15.81 16.69 13.63
C ALA A 252 16.68 16.71 12.37
N GLU A 253 17.96 16.37 12.54
CA GLU A 253 18.90 16.35 11.43
C GLU A 253 18.35 15.41 10.34
N PRO A 254 18.20 15.89 9.09
CA PRO A 254 17.60 15.09 8.02
C PRO A 254 18.42 13.81 7.81
N GLY A 255 17.73 12.67 7.84
CA GLY A 255 18.35 11.36 7.69
C GLY A 255 17.33 10.26 7.39
N LEU A 256 17.79 9.21 6.70
CA LEU A 256 16.97 8.07 6.33
C LEU A 256 16.96 7.05 7.46
N LYS A 257 15.78 6.76 8.04
CA LYS A 257 15.61 5.80 9.15
C LYS A 257 14.33 4.95 9.06
N PRO A 258 14.04 4.26 7.93
CA PRO A 258 12.83 3.46 7.80
C PRO A 258 12.84 2.29 8.78
N THR A 259 11.77 2.15 9.57
CA THR A 259 11.57 1.05 10.51
C THR A 259 10.89 -0.16 9.87
N SER A 260 10.33 0.02 8.68
CA SER A 260 9.65 -1.02 7.92
C SER A 260 9.87 -0.88 6.42
N LEU A 261 9.88 -2.01 5.71
CA LEU A 261 9.78 -2.07 4.25
C LEU A 261 8.79 -3.15 3.84
N SER A 262 8.03 -2.89 2.79
CA SER A 262 7.01 -3.80 2.28
C SER A 262 7.48 -4.48 1.00
N PHE A 263 7.07 -5.73 0.81
CA PHE A 263 7.45 -6.57 -0.32
C PHE A 263 6.22 -7.28 -0.86
N LYS A 264 6.16 -7.47 -2.19
CA LYS A 264 5.07 -8.18 -2.85
C LYS A 264 5.62 -9.03 -3.98
N ARG A 265 4.92 -10.12 -4.28
CA ARG A 265 5.30 -11.00 -5.38
C ARG A 265 4.63 -10.54 -6.67
N TYR A 266 5.43 -10.29 -7.70
CA TYR A 266 4.98 -10.02 -9.06
C TYR A 266 5.62 -11.07 -9.98
N ASP A 267 4.82 -11.70 -10.83
CA ASP A 267 5.30 -12.70 -11.82
C ASP A 267 6.21 -13.78 -11.19
N GLY A 268 5.87 -14.24 -9.98
CA GLY A 268 6.59 -15.28 -9.25
C GLY A 268 7.86 -14.81 -8.51
N ARG A 269 8.22 -13.52 -8.56
CA ARG A 269 9.43 -12.96 -7.91
C ARG A 269 9.08 -11.88 -6.89
N TRP A 270 9.91 -11.76 -5.86
CA TRP A 270 9.76 -10.73 -4.84
C TRP A 270 10.31 -9.39 -5.34
N TYR A 271 9.61 -8.31 -5.00
CA TYR A 271 10.00 -6.93 -5.25
C TYR A 271 9.67 -6.08 -4.02
N LEU A 272 10.28 -4.89 -3.92
CA LEU A 272 9.78 -3.87 -2.99
C LEU A 272 8.36 -3.47 -3.42
N ALA A 273 7.45 -3.43 -2.47
CA ALA A 273 6.12 -2.88 -2.64
C ALA A 273 6.12 -1.38 -2.34
N LEU A 274 5.13 -0.65 -2.84
CA LEU A 274 4.98 0.74 -2.46
C LEU A 274 4.58 0.83 -0.98
N PRO A 275 5.01 1.88 -0.24
CA PRO A 275 4.63 2.06 1.16
C PRO A 275 3.11 2.27 1.36
N PHE A 276 2.41 2.61 0.28
CA PHE A 276 0.94 2.73 0.21
C PHE A 276 0.29 1.57 -0.57
N GLY A 277 1.07 0.54 -0.91
CA GLY A 277 0.60 -0.64 -1.63
C GLY A 277 -0.30 -1.52 -0.77
N PHE A 278 -1.17 -2.28 -1.45
CA PHE A 278 -2.29 -3.02 -0.88
C PHE A 278 -2.17 -4.55 -1.03
#